data_AF-A0A1P8U4P9-F1
#
_entry.id   AF-A0A1P8U4P9-F1
#
_cell.length_a   1.000
_cell.length_b   1.000
_cell.length_c   1.000
_cell.angle_alpha   90.00
_cell.angle_beta   90.00
_cell.angle_gamma   90.00
#
_symmetry.space_group_name_H-M   'P 1'
#
loop_
_entity.id
_entity.type
_entity.pdbx_description
1 polymer ?
#
loop_
_entity_poly.entity_id
_entity_poly.type
_entity_poly.pdbx_seq_one_letter_code
_entity_poly.pdbx_strand_id
1 'polypeptide(L)'
;MRIIHTVVFRLRHDEGSPAETAFLSDATRTLSAIPAVNDFAVRRQVSSKSDARFPFSMTFDDQASYDAYNTHPITCASSRRAGCRRSPRSRSTTSST
;
A
#
# COMPACT_ATOMS: atom_id res chain seq x y z
N MET A 1 -12.02 -10.98 13.30
CA MET A 1 -11.07 -11.86 12.57
C MET A 1 -9.98 -10.96 12.05
N ARG A 2 -8.72 -11.27 12.38
CA ARG A 2 -7.58 -10.39 12.10
C ARG A 2 -7.26 -10.36 10.60
N ILE A 3 -7.05 -9.18 10.04
CA ILE A 3 -6.80 -8.98 8.59
C ILE A 3 -5.35 -8.57 8.39
N ILE A 4 -4.62 -9.35 7.58
CA ILE A 4 -3.27 -8.98 7.16
C ILE A 4 -3.37 -8.32 5.79
N HIS A 5 -3.06 -7.03 5.73
CA HIS A 5 -3.00 -6.29 4.49
C HIS A 5 -1.55 -6.12 4.05
N THR A 6 -1.24 -6.60 2.84
CA THR A 6 0.09 -6.44 2.25
C THR A 6 -0.02 -5.66 0.95
N VAL A 7 0.72 -4.56 0.86
CA VAL A 7 0.82 -3.75 -0.35
C VAL A 7 2.17 -3.97 -0.98
N VAL A 8 2.15 -4.33 -2.26
CA VAL A 8 3.33 -4.60 -3.06
C VAL A 8 3.38 -3.59 -4.20
N PHE A 9 4.44 -2.80 -4.27
CA PHE A 9 4.62 -1.78 -5.30
C PHE A 9 6.07 -1.69 -5.74
N ARG A 10 6.30 -1.05 -6.90
CA ARG A 10 7.64 -0.73 -7.40
C ARG A 10 7.83 0.77 -7.36
N LEU A 11 8.96 1.18 -6.79
CA LEU A 11 9.40 2.58 -6.86
C LEU A 11 9.91 2.86 -8.28
N ARG A 12 9.72 4.10 -8.73
CA ARG A 12 10.35 4.60 -9.96
C ARG A 12 11.80 5.05 -9.74
N HIS A 13 12.21 5.17 -8.49
CA HIS A 13 13.56 5.57 -8.10
C HIS A 13 14.48 4.35 -8.10
N ASP A 14 15.77 4.59 -8.36
CA ASP A 14 16.79 3.55 -8.29
C ASP A 14 16.93 3.00 -6.86
N GLU A 15 17.27 1.71 -6.76
CA GLU A 15 17.50 1.03 -5.48
C GLU A 15 18.67 1.70 -4.73
N GLY A 16 18.48 1.99 -3.45
CA GLY A 16 19.46 2.70 -2.61
C GLY A 16 19.54 4.21 -2.86
N SER A 17 18.68 4.77 -3.71
CA SER A 17 18.65 6.22 -3.90
C SER A 17 18.17 6.97 -2.64
N PRO A 18 18.60 8.24 -2.45
CA PRO A 18 18.08 9.08 -1.37
C PRO A 18 16.56 9.26 -1.45
N ALA A 19 16.01 9.27 -2.67
CA ALA A 19 14.57 9.39 -2.91
C ALA A 19 13.79 8.15 -2.46
N GLU A 20 14.34 6.94 -2.67
CA GLU A 20 13.78 5.71 -2.12
C GLU A 20 13.76 5.74 -0.60
N THR A 21 14.90 6.06 0.02
CA THR A 21 15.02 6.10 1.48
C THR A 21 14.06 7.14 2.10
N ALA A 22 13.96 8.31 1.49
CA ALA A 22 13.03 9.36 1.91
C ALA A 22 11.57 8.90 1.80
N PHE A 23 11.20 8.21 0.71
CA PHE A 23 9.86 7.67 0.53
C PHE A 23 9.52 6.60 1.58
N LEU A 24 10.44 5.65 1.83
CA LEU A 24 10.25 4.59 2.82
C LEU A 24 10.10 5.17 4.24
N SER A 25 10.90 6.17 4.59
CA SER A 25 10.84 6.85 5.88
C SER A 25 9.53 7.63 6.06
N ASP A 26 9.13 8.41 5.05
CA ASP A 26 7.90 9.19 5.07
C ASP A 26 6.65 8.30 5.14
N ALA A 27 6.64 7.22 4.34
CA ALA A 27 5.57 6.23 4.37
C ALA A 27 5.49 5.53 5.73
N THR A 28 6.63 5.15 6.32
CA THR A 28 6.66 4.51 7.64
C THR A 28 6.09 5.45 8.70
N ARG A 29 6.56 6.70 8.75
CA ARG A 29 6.09 7.70 9.72
C ARG A 29 4.60 7.98 9.61
N THR A 30 4.11 8.02 8.37
CA THR A 30 2.73 8.36 8.07
C THR A 30 1.78 7.21 8.36
N LEU A 31 2.16 5.98 8.00
CA LEU A 31 1.31 4.80 8.17
C LEU A 31 1.33 4.27 9.60
N SER A 32 2.45 4.39 10.32
CA SER A 32 2.53 4.00 11.74
C SER A 32 1.80 4.97 12.68
N ALA A 33 1.52 6.20 12.22
CA ALA A 33 0.74 7.17 12.99
C ALA A 33 -0.76 6.88 12.96
N ILE A 34 -1.24 5.96 12.12
CA ILE A 34 -2.66 5.61 12.02
C ILE A 34 -3.00 4.65 13.16
N PRO A 35 -3.92 5.00 14.08
CA PRO A 35 -4.22 4.17 15.26
C PRO A 35 -4.75 2.78 14.93
N ALA A 36 -5.40 2.63 13.77
CA ALA A 36 -5.94 1.36 13.30
C ALA A 36 -4.88 0.39 12.76
N VAL A 37 -3.65 0.86 12.52
CA VAL A 37 -2.57 0.07 11.91
C VAL A 37 -1.76 -0.63 13.00
N ASN A 38 -1.79 -1.95 13.02
CA ASN A 38 -0.98 -2.78 13.90
C ASN A 38 0.14 -3.48 13.12
N ASP A 39 1.28 -3.74 13.78
CA ASP A 39 2.42 -4.48 13.21
C ASP A 39 2.87 -3.97 11.82
N PHE A 40 2.96 -2.65 11.64
CA PHE A 40 3.47 -2.10 10.39
C PHE A 40 4.94 -2.48 10.19
N ALA A 41 5.24 -3.15 9.08
CA ALA A 41 6.59 -3.52 8.72
C ALA A 41 6.86 -3.30 7.23
N VAL A 42 7.99 -2.65 6.94
CA VAL A 42 8.58 -2.61 5.61
C VAL A 42 9.55 -3.78 5.49
N ARG A 43 9.33 -4.67 4.52
CA ARG A 43 10.18 -5.85 4.30
C ARG A 43 10.97 -5.68 3.01
N ARG A 44 12.21 -6.18 2.99
CA ARG A 44 13.01 -6.28 1.75
C ARG A 44 12.77 -7.63 1.08
N GLN A 45 12.19 -7.62 -0.11
CA GLN A 45 12.03 -8.80 -0.95
C GLN A 45 13.32 -9.10 -1.69
N VAL A 46 13.95 -10.21 -1.30
CA VAL A 46 15.24 -10.66 -1.85
C VAL A 46 15.08 -11.68 -2.99
N SER A 47 13.89 -12.25 -3.14
CA SER A 47 13.63 -13.22 -4.21
C SER A 47 13.65 -12.56 -5.58
N SER A 48 14.21 -13.24 -6.57
CA SER A 48 14.13 -12.87 -7.99
C SER A 48 12.73 -13.12 -8.58
N LYS A 49 11.85 -13.84 -7.87
CA LYS A 49 10.48 -14.14 -8.34
C LYS A 49 9.53 -12.94 -8.33
N SER A 50 9.85 -11.90 -7.59
CA SER A 50 9.07 -10.68 -7.53
C SER A 50 9.99 -9.49 -7.66
N ASP A 51 9.61 -8.58 -8.54
CA ASP A 51 10.38 -7.39 -8.78
C ASP A 51 10.10 -6.24 -7.80
N ALA A 52 9.08 -6.40 -6.96
CA ALA A 52 8.79 -5.44 -5.92
C ALA A 52 9.74 -5.66 -4.74
N ARG A 53 10.68 -4.73 -4.56
CA ARG A 53 11.75 -4.85 -3.56
C ARG A 53 11.30 -4.54 -2.14
N PHE A 54 10.25 -3.74 -1.95
CA PHE A 54 9.83 -3.28 -0.62
C PHE A 54 8.32 -3.44 -0.38
N PRO A 55 7.81 -4.66 -0.16
CA PRO A 55 6.44 -4.84 0.31
C PRO A 55 6.22 -4.25 1.71
N PHE A 56 5.06 -3.61 1.90
CA PHE A 56 4.58 -3.13 3.19
C PHE A 56 3.53 -4.10 3.73
N SER A 57 3.72 -4.57 4.96
CA SER A 57 2.75 -5.40 5.66
C SER A 57 2.22 -4.66 6.87
N MET A 58 0.91 -4.72 7.06
CA MET A 58 0.23 -4.19 8.23
C MET A 58 -0.94 -5.09 8.60
N THR A 59 -1.37 -5.00 9.84
CA THR A 59 -2.43 -5.82 10.38
C THR A 59 -3.54 -4.95 10.97
N PHE A 60 -4.77 -5.42 10.81
CA PHE A 60 -5.96 -4.79 11.36
C PHE A 60 -6.72 -5.81 12.21
N ASP A 61 -7.33 -5.34 13.29
CA ASP A 61 -8.05 -6.22 14.22
C ASP A 61 -9.39 -6.69 13.63
N ASP A 62 -10.01 -5.82 12.82
CA ASP A 62 -11.28 -6.06 12.15
C ASP A 62 -11.41 -5.31 10.81
N GLN A 63 -12.52 -5.59 10.12
CA GLN A 63 -12.86 -4.97 8.84
C GLN A 63 -13.10 -3.46 8.97
N ALA A 64 -13.67 -2.98 10.08
CA ALA A 64 -13.95 -1.56 10.28
C ALA A 64 -12.65 -0.73 10.36
N SER A 65 -11.63 -1.27 11.02
CA SER A 65 -10.29 -0.70 11.11
C SER A 65 -9.63 -0.63 9.71
N TYR A 66 -9.79 -1.68 8.91
CA TYR A 66 -9.33 -1.69 7.53
C TYR A 66 -10.09 -0.68 6.65
N ASP A 67 -11.40 -0.56 6.80
CA ASP A 67 -12.22 0.35 6.00
C ASP A 67 -11.91 1.82 6.31
N ALA A 68 -11.67 2.14 7.59
CA ALA A 68 -11.19 3.45 8.02
C ALA A 68 -9.84 3.78 7.35
N TYR A 69 -8.90 2.83 7.37
CA TYR A 69 -7.61 2.95 6.67
C TYR A 69 -7.75 3.12 5.14
N ASN A 70 -8.63 2.33 4.51
CA ASN A 70 -8.82 2.35 3.07
C ASN A 70 -9.51 3.64 2.57
N THR A 71 -10.33 4.25 3.43
CA THR A 71 -11.01 5.53 3.15
C THR A 71 -10.10 6.73 3.44
N HIS A 72 -8.99 6.54 4.18
CA HIS A 72 -8.06 7.63 4.44
C HIS A 72 -7.41 8.13 3.13
N PRO A 73 -7.42 9.46 2.90
CA PRO A 73 -6.91 10.06 1.66
C PRO A 73 -5.41 9.83 1.42
N ILE A 74 -4.68 9.42 2.46
CA ILE A 74 -3.24 9.16 2.41
C ILE A 74 -2.90 7.93 1.57
N THR A 75 -3.78 6.93 1.57
CA THR A 75 -3.68 5.70 0.76
C THR A 75 -3.90 6.00 -0.73
N CYS A 76 -4.75 7.00 -1.03
CA CYS A 76 -4.99 7.45 -2.40
C CYS A 76 -3.83 8.32 -2.93
N ALA A 77 -3.24 9.16 -2.08
CA ALA A 77 -2.12 10.03 -2.45
C ALA A 77 -0.82 9.27 -2.78
N SER A 78 -0.49 8.22 -2.02
CA SER A 78 0.68 7.37 -2.31
C SER A 78 0.54 6.65 -3.67
N SER A 79 -0.68 6.20 -4.02
CA SER A 79 -0.96 5.58 -5.33
C SER A 79 -0.79 6.55 -6.51
N ARG A 80 -1.07 7.85 -6.32
CA ARG A 80 -0.91 8.89 -7.34
C ARG A 80 0.55 9.26 -7.59
N ARG A 81 1.40 9.27 -6.56
CA ARG A 81 2.84 9.59 -6.70
C ARG A 81 3.63 8.42 -7.30
N ALA A 82 3.25 7.17 -6.98
CA ALA A 82 3.91 5.96 -7.44
C ALA A 82 3.63 5.57 -8.92
N GLY A 83 2.82 6.31 -9.67
CA GLY A 83 2.57 5.98 -11.09
C GLY A 83 1.72 4.71 -11.27
N CYS A 84 0.80 4.45 -10.32
CA CYS A 84 -0.10 3.33 -10.42
C CYS A 84 -1.16 3.63 -11.51
N ARG A 85 -0.97 3.08 -12.72
CA ARG A 85 -2.02 3.07 -13.75
C ARG A 85 -3.21 2.29 -13.17
N ARG A 86 -4.29 2.98 -12.81
CA ARG A 86 -5.58 2.34 -12.51
C ARG A 86 -5.95 1.47 -13.72
N SER A 87 -5.88 0.15 -13.57
CA SER A 87 -6.56 -0.74 -14.49
C SER A 87 -8.07 -0.54 -14.29
N PRO A 88 -8.84 -0.14 -15.31
CA PRO A 88 -10.26 0.08 -15.17
C PRO A 88 -10.93 -1.30 -15.02
N ARG A 89 -11.37 -1.63 -13.81
CA ARG A 89 -12.28 -2.77 -13.62
C ARG A 89 -13.58 -2.44 -14.37
N SER A 90 -13.91 -3.33 -15.29
CA SER A 90 -15.09 -3.38 -16.14
C SER A 90 -16.35 -2.77 -15.53
N ARG A 91 -16.94 -1.82 -16.23
CA ARG A 91 -18.38 -1.55 -16.13
C ARG A 91 -19.11 -2.82 -16.55
N SER A 92 -19.72 -3.51 -15.59
CA SER A 92 -20.75 -4.51 -15.88
C SER A 92 -22.06 -3.76 -16.07
N THR A 93 -22.36 -3.45 -17.32
CA THR A 93 -23.68 -3.11 -17.82
C THR A 93 -24.58 -4.35 -17.65
N THR A 94 -25.65 -4.22 -16.87
CA THR A 94 -26.86 -5.05 -17.00
C THR A 94 -27.99 -4.13 -16.55
N SER A 95 -28.59 -3.37 -17.47
CA SER A 95 -29.71 -3.77 -18.34
C SER A 95 -30.95 -4.09 -17.51
N SER A 96 -31.85 -3.12 -17.58
CA SER A 96 -33.17 -3.00 -16.98
C SER A 96 -34.08 -4.20 -17.22
N THR A 97 -35.01 -4.41 -16.28
CA THR A 97 -36.33 -4.99 -16.55
C THR A 97 -37.36 -3.92 -16.25
#